data_AF-A0A7V5PDJ3-F1
#
_entry.id   AF-A0A7V5PDJ3-F1
#
_cell.length_a   1.000
_cell.length_b   1.000
_cell.length_c   1.000
_cell.angle_alpha   90.00
_cell.angle_beta   90.00
_cell.angle_gamma   90.00
#
_symmetry.space_group_name_H-M   'P 1'
#
loop_
_entity.id
_entity.type
_entity.pdbx_description
1 polymer ?
#
loop_
_entity_poly.entity_id
_entity_poly.type
_entity_poly.pdbx_seq_one_letter_code
_entity_poly.pdbx_strand_id
1 'polypeptide(L)'
;MKPIITDTNSFFDIISIGALQEFFSLDYEICTTVFVIQKIRQSDQKEAIEEFIRLKKLMVFDFSSDEIEAIERFETSKNFKGITDKSV
;
A
#
# COMPACT_ATOMS: atom_id res chain seq x y z
N MET A 1 -18.18 5.24 -2.88
CA MET A 1 -17.33 4.04 -2.97
C MET A 1 -16.70 3.79 -1.61
N LYS A 2 -16.39 2.53 -1.27
CA LYS A 2 -15.66 2.19 -0.04
C LYS A 2 -14.18 2.02 -0.40
N PRO A 3 -13.24 2.77 0.20
CA PRO A 3 -11.83 2.58 -0.06
C PRO A 3 -11.36 1.24 0.53
N ILE A 4 -10.49 0.56 -0.21
CA ILE A 4 -9.74 -0.62 0.28
C ILE A 4 -8.32 -0.16 0.53
N ILE A 5 -7.87 -0.24 1.77
CA ILE A 5 -6.47 0.03 2.13
C ILE A 5 -5.71 -1.30 2.05
N THR A 6 -4.65 -1.32 1.26
CA THR A 6 -3.86 -2.53 0.97
C THR A 6 -2.48 -2.45 1.60
N ASP A 7 -2.04 -3.57 2.18
CA ASP A 7 -0.69 -3.75 2.73
C ASP A 7 0.27 -4.34 1.67
N THR A 8 1.58 -4.32 1.97
CA THR A 8 2.63 -4.91 1.15
C THR A 8 2.37 -6.38 0.83
N ASN A 9 1.93 -7.19 1.80
CA ASN A 9 1.71 -8.62 1.57
C ASN A 9 0.61 -8.88 0.55
N SER A 10 -0.45 -8.07 0.54
CA SER A 10 -1.52 -8.19 -0.45
C SER A 10 -0.98 -7.95 -1.87
N PHE A 11 -0.12 -6.95 -2.05
CA PHE A 11 0.53 -6.73 -3.35
C PHE A 11 1.42 -7.89 -3.77
N PHE A 12 2.23 -8.44 -2.86
CA PHE A 12 3.08 -9.59 -3.17
C PHE A 12 2.26 -10.79 -3.63
N ASP A 13 1.18 -11.11 -2.93
CA ASP A 13 0.31 -12.22 -3.30
C ASP A 13 -0.32 -11.99 -4.67
N ILE A 14 -0.91 -10.81 -4.92
CA ILE A 14 -1.57 -10.47 -6.18
C ILE A 14 -0.60 -10.48 -7.36
N ILE A 15 0.61 -9.94 -7.17
CA ILE A 15 1.66 -9.98 -8.19
C ILE A 15 2.10 -11.42 -8.45
N SER A 16 2.29 -12.22 -7.41
CA SER A 16 2.74 -13.61 -7.54
C SER A 16 1.79 -14.49 -8.35
N ILE A 17 0.48 -14.20 -8.30
CA ILE A 17 -0.55 -14.91 -9.07
C ILE A 17 -0.88 -14.21 -10.40
N GLY A 18 -0.24 -13.08 -10.72
CA GLY A 18 -0.45 -12.33 -11.96
C GLY A 18 -1.82 -11.64 -12.06
N ALA A 19 -2.50 -11.39 -10.94
CA ALA A 19 -3.88 -10.88 -10.91
C ALA A 19 -3.99 -9.35 -10.70
N LEU A 20 -2.89 -8.62 -10.92
CA LEU A 20 -2.81 -7.18 -10.62
C LEU A 20 -3.81 -6.37 -11.46
N GLN A 21 -3.99 -6.74 -12.73
CA GLN A 21 -4.91 -6.06 -13.63
C GLN A 21 -6.38 -6.29 -13.24
N GLU A 22 -6.73 -7.51 -12.86
CA GLU A 22 -8.06 -7.90 -12.39
C GLU A 22 -8.39 -7.19 -11.07
N PHE A 23 -7.42 -7.15 -10.14
CA PHE A 23 -7.57 -6.45 -8.88
C PHE A 23 -7.91 -4.97 -9.08
N PHE A 24 -7.17 -4.27 -9.95
CA PHE A 24 -7.43 -2.86 -10.31
C PHE A 24 -8.57 -2.65 -11.32
N SER A 25 -9.30 -3.71 -11.68
CA SER A 25 -10.53 -3.64 -12.47
C SER A 25 -11.79 -3.77 -11.62
N LEU A 26 -11.64 -4.05 -10.32
CA LEU A 26 -12.75 -4.06 -9.38
C LEU A 26 -13.32 -2.63 -9.20
N ASP A 27 -14.61 -2.53 -8.90
CA ASP A 27 -15.31 -1.26 -8.64
C ASP A 27 -15.04 -0.74 -7.21
N TYR A 28 -13.76 -0.68 -6.84
CA TYR A 28 -13.28 -0.17 -5.56
C TYR A 28 -12.20 0.88 -5.76
N GLU A 29 -12.13 1.80 -4.80
CA GLU A 29 -11.00 2.72 -4.69
C GLU A 29 -9.89 2.02 -3.93
N ILE A 30 -8.82 1.65 -4.62
CA ILE A 30 -7.70 0.94 -4.01
C ILE A 30 -6.67 1.97 -3.57
N CYS A 31 -6.33 1.92 -2.29
CA CYS A 31 -5.41 2.87 -1.66
C CYS A 31 -4.33 2.15 -0.85
N THR A 32 -3.19 2.80 -0.69
CA THR A 32 -2.11 2.34 0.19
C THR A 32 -1.32 3.53 0.71
N THR A 33 -0.26 3.28 1.47
CA THR A 33 0.62 4.32 2.01
C THR A 33 1.98 4.36 1.34
N VAL A 34 2.65 5.50 1.41
CA VAL A 34 4.03 5.66 0.92
C VAL A 34 4.99 4.62 1.52
N PHE A 35 4.77 4.21 2.78
CA PHE A 35 5.58 3.21 3.47
C PHE A 35 5.40 1.80 2.90
N VAL A 36 4.21 1.46 2.41
CA VAL A 36 3.97 0.18 1.70
C VAL A 36 4.71 0.16 0.38
N ILE A 37 4.64 1.25 -0.40
CA ILE A 37 5.35 1.37 -1.68
C ILE A 37 6.87 1.23 -1.48
N GLN A 38 7.42 1.84 -0.43
CA GLN A 38 8.85 1.75 -0.10
C GLN A 38 9.32 0.33 0.29
N LYS A 39 8.43 -0.54 0.78
CA LYS A 39 8.77 -1.95 1.07
C LYS A 39 8.88 -2.81 -0.20
N ILE A 40 8.30 -2.40 -1.32
CA ILE A 40 8.37 -3.11 -2.60
C ILE A 40 9.71 -2.78 -3.26
N ARG A 41 10.70 -3.67 -3.07
CA ARG A 41 12.09 -3.44 -3.48
C ARG A 41 12.46 -4.05 -4.83
N GLN A 42 11.74 -5.07 -5.28
CA GLN A 42 12.03 -5.71 -6.56
C GLN A 42 11.59 -4.79 -7.70
N SER A 43 12.48 -4.59 -8.68
CA SER A 43 12.31 -3.57 -9.72
C SER A 43 11.11 -3.82 -10.62
N ASP A 44 10.85 -5.09 -10.96
CA ASP A 44 9.70 -5.55 -11.73
C ASP A 44 8.36 -5.34 -10.99
N GLN A 45 8.31 -5.70 -9.71
CA GLN A 45 7.13 -5.48 -8.87
C GLN A 45 6.81 -4.00 -8.71
N LYS A 46 7.85 -3.19 -8.53
CA LYS A 46 7.74 -1.75 -8.37
C LYS A 46 7.25 -1.09 -9.66
N GLU A 47 7.82 -1.46 -10.81
CA GLU A 47 7.40 -0.92 -12.11
C GLU A 47 5.93 -1.23 -12.40
N ALA A 48 5.48 -2.46 -12.12
CA ALA A 48 4.09 -2.85 -12.27
C ALA A 48 3.15 -2.00 -11.41
N ILE A 49 3.46 -1.78 -10.13
CA ILE A 49 2.64 -0.96 -9.24
C ILE A 49 2.66 0.52 -9.63
N GLU A 50 3.81 1.06 -10.04
CA GLU A 50 3.95 2.46 -10.47
C GLU A 50 3.06 2.77 -11.68
N GLU A 51 2.82 1.81 -12.58
CA GLU A 51 1.87 1.98 -13.67
C GLU A 51 0.45 2.28 -13.16
N PHE A 52 -0.03 1.54 -12.16
CA PHE A 52 -1.36 1.75 -11.59
C PHE A 52 -1.47 3.06 -10.79
N ILE A 53 -0.37 3.52 -10.20
CA ILE A 53 -0.29 4.87 -9.59
C ILE A 53 -0.45 5.93 -10.68
N ARG A 54 0.30 5.84 -11.79
CA ARG A 54 0.22 6.79 -12.91
C ARG A 54 -1.18 6.82 -13.54
N LEU A 55 -1.83 5.67 -13.64
CA LEU A 55 -3.20 5.53 -14.14
C LEU A 55 -4.28 5.96 -13.13
N LYS A 56 -3.89 6.43 -11.93
CA LYS A 56 -4.80 6.79 -10.82
C LYS A 56 -5.72 5.65 -10.38
N LYS A 57 -5.30 4.41 -10.59
CA LYS A 57 -5.99 3.21 -10.10
C LYS A 57 -5.52 2.79 -8.71
N LEU A 58 -4.32 3.23 -8.30
CA LEU A 58 -3.80 3.13 -6.95
C LEU A 58 -3.59 4.52 -6.36
N MET A 59 -4.30 4.85 -5.29
CA MET A 59 -4.05 6.05 -4.51
C MET A 59 -2.96 5.76 -3.47
N VAL A 60 -1.95 6.63 -3.39
CA VAL A 60 -0.90 6.53 -2.38
C VAL A 60 -1.01 7.71 -1.43
N PHE A 61 -1.27 7.42 -0.17
CA PHE A 61 -1.26 8.42 0.89
C PHE A 61 0.16 8.69 1.37
N ASP A 62 0.50 9.97 1.37
CA ASP A 62 1.72 10.50 1.97
C ASP A 62 1.36 11.16 3.31
N PHE A 63 2.35 11.32 4.17
CA PHE A 63 2.16 11.82 5.53
C PHE A 63 3.07 13.01 5.81
N SER A 64 2.51 14.01 6.49
CA SER A 64 3.29 15.08 7.10
C SER A 64 4.13 14.56 8.27
N SER A 65 5.14 15.33 8.69
CA SER A 65 6.00 14.97 9.82
C SER A 65 5.22 14.73 11.12
N ASP A 66 4.18 15.53 11.38
CA ASP A 66 3.34 15.39 12.57
C ASP A 66 2.50 14.09 12.52
N GLU A 67 2.00 13.72 11.34
CA GLU A 67 1.28 12.46 11.14
C GLU A 67 2.21 11.25 11.27
N ILE A 68 3.45 11.34 10.78
CA ILE A 68 4.47 10.30 10.97
C ILE A 68 4.73 10.08 12.46
N GLU A 69 4.91 11.15 13.22
CA GLU A 69 5.10 11.04 14.68
C GLU A 69 3.89 10.41 15.38
N ALA A 70 2.66 10.76 14.95
CA ALA A 70 1.45 10.15 15.46
C ALA A 70 1.39 8.64 15.16
N ILE A 71 1.75 8.23 13.93
CA ILE A 71 1.81 6.82 13.51
C ILE A 71 2.86 6.07 14.34
N GLU A 72 4.04 6.64 14.56
CA GLU A 72 5.09 6.02 15.36
C GLU A 72 4.64 5.77 16.81
N ARG A 73 3.90 6.72 17.39
CA ARG A 73 3.35 6.64 18.75
C ARG A 73 2.11 5.76 18.86
N PHE A 74 1.48 5.40 17.75
CA PHE A 74 0.26 4.57 17.75
C PHE A 74 0.56 3.19 18.37
N GLU A 75 -0.21 2.84 19.40
CA GLU A 75 -0.07 1.56 20.09
C GLU A 75 -0.79 0.46 19.32
N THR A 76 -0.03 -0.53 18.88
CA THR A 76 -0.54 -1.71 18.19
C THR A 76 -0.29 -2.97 19.01
N SER A 77 -0.91 -4.08 18.59
CA SER A 77 -0.58 -5.38 19.17
C SER A 77 0.91 -5.73 18.94
N LYS A 78 1.46 -6.64 19.74
CA LYS A 78 2.91 -6.94 19.78
C LYS A 78 3.56 -7.21 18.41
N ASN A 79 2.78 -7.64 17.42
CA ASN A 79 3.27 -8.07 16.11
C ASN A 79 3.24 -6.97 15.02
N PHE A 80 2.55 -5.85 15.20
CA PHE A 80 2.35 -4.82 14.16
C PHE A 80 3.07 -3.51 14.49
N LYS A 81 4.36 -3.59 14.81
CA LYS A 81 5.13 -2.42 15.30
C LYS A 81 5.79 -1.60 14.20
N GLY A 82 5.90 -2.12 12.98
CA GLY A 82 6.56 -1.42 11.89
C GLY A 82 5.75 -0.21 11.42
N ILE A 83 6.42 0.88 11.02
CA ILE A 83 5.75 2.09 10.54
C ILE A 83 4.77 1.81 9.38
N THR A 84 5.12 0.88 8.49
CA THR A 84 4.22 0.43 7.42
C THR A 84 2.94 -0.17 7.97
N ASP A 85 3.06 -1.10 8.93
CA ASP A 85 1.91 -1.83 9.49
C ASP A 85 1.03 -0.93 10.36
N LYS A 86 1.61 0.13 10.95
CA LYS A 86 0.87 1.15 11.70
C LYS A 86 0.15 2.17 10.81
N SER A 87 0.60 2.33 9.58
CA SER A 87 0.07 3.32 8.64
C SER A 87 -1.14 2.82 7.82
N VAL A 88 -1.37 1.51 7.83
CA VAL A 88 -2.43 0.80 7.09
C VAL A 88 -3.52 0.36 8.06
#